data_AF-A0A413CXU9-F1
#
_entry.id   AF-A0A413CXU9-F1
#
_cell.length_a   1.000
_cell.length_b   1.000
_cell.length_c   1.000
_cell.angle_alpha   90.00
_cell.angle_beta   90.00
_cell.angle_gamma   90.00
#
_symmetry.space_group_name_H-M   'P 1'
#
loop_
_entity.id
_entity.type
_entity.pdbx_description
1 polymer ?
#
loop_
_entity_poly.entity_id
_entity_poly.type
_entity_poly.pdbx_seq_one_letter_code
_entity_poly.pdbx_strand_id
1 'polypeptide(L)'
;MLKIGSCTVLFNPDRDVISNVETYKDLVDVCVVVDNSENKNEVSKYFEKDSSYIYIDMHGNQGIAAALNAGIEYLHSKNMDMALTMDQDSLFPTSDYLAIYQLIEKYKDEYSLIGLDVNRVDPSQEIISVPYWITSGNFVSISDFYLVGKMNESLFIDYVDFDLGYRFKKAHLKIGYLSGYCITHTIGNPIPIHVLNRTFYALNHSPIRYYYRYRNAYYLYHYVDKEFFKKEYRREMFGSLIKMFLFEKKRNEKIKMIKKGLTDAKKRCLGKFNA
;
A
#
# COMPACT_ATOMS: atom_id res chain seq x y z
N MET A 1 3.61 -27.26 0.94
CA MET A 1 2.44 -26.39 1.11
C MET A 1 2.99 -25.02 1.47
N LEU A 2 2.63 -24.03 0.66
CA LEU A 2 3.06 -22.66 0.82
C LEU A 2 2.46 -22.08 2.11
N LYS A 3 3.30 -21.50 2.99
CA LYS A 3 2.85 -20.86 4.22
C LYS A 3 2.64 -19.37 3.99
N ILE A 4 1.41 -18.91 4.20
CA ILE A 4 1.02 -17.53 3.97
C ILE A 4 0.62 -16.93 5.30
N GLY A 5 1.28 -15.84 5.69
CA GLY A 5 0.79 -14.99 6.78
C GLY A 5 0.14 -13.73 6.22
N SER A 6 -0.87 -13.18 6.89
CA SER A 6 -1.41 -11.86 6.56
C SER A 6 -0.81 -10.75 7.43
N CYS A 7 -0.71 -9.55 6.87
CA CYS A 7 -0.29 -8.34 7.53
C CYS A 7 -1.25 -7.20 7.17
N THR A 8 -2.09 -6.83 8.14
CA THR A 8 -3.09 -5.76 7.97
C THR A 8 -2.68 -4.54 8.79
N VAL A 9 -2.51 -3.40 8.14
CA VAL A 9 -2.13 -2.16 8.82
C VAL A 9 -3.36 -1.34 9.20
N LEU A 10 -3.47 -0.99 10.48
CA LEU A 10 -4.52 -0.13 11.01
C LEU A 10 -4.05 1.31 11.13
N PHE A 11 -4.95 2.25 10.88
CA PHE A 11 -4.78 3.67 11.17
C PHE A 11 -6.11 4.32 11.55
N ASN A 12 -6.27 4.63 12.84
CA ASN A 12 -7.52 5.05 13.47
C ASN A 12 -8.70 4.14 13.06
N PRO A 13 -8.60 2.82 13.33
CA PRO A 13 -9.52 1.82 12.79
C PRO A 13 -10.96 2.00 13.30
N ASP A 14 -11.95 1.70 12.46
CA ASP A 14 -13.36 1.61 12.85
C ASP A 14 -13.81 0.13 12.96
N ARG A 15 -15.08 -0.11 13.29
CA ARG A 15 -15.57 -1.48 13.51
C ARG A 15 -15.61 -2.32 12.24
N ASP A 16 -15.64 -1.70 11.06
CA ASP A 16 -15.77 -2.42 9.79
C ASP A 16 -14.51 -3.26 9.53
N VAL A 17 -13.33 -2.79 9.97
CA VAL A 17 -12.08 -3.55 9.83
C VAL A 17 -12.10 -4.89 10.58
N ILE A 18 -12.81 -4.99 11.71
CA ILE A 18 -12.93 -6.26 12.45
C ILE A 18 -13.61 -7.29 11.55
N SER A 19 -14.77 -6.93 11.02
CA SER A 19 -15.56 -7.81 10.16
C SER A 19 -14.80 -8.23 8.90
N ASN A 20 -13.97 -7.35 8.37
CA ASN A 20 -13.12 -7.63 7.22
C ASN A 20 -12.01 -8.64 7.55
N VAL A 21 -11.20 -8.36 8.59
CA VAL A 21 -10.09 -9.23 8.99
C VAL A 21 -10.57 -10.63 9.36
N GLU A 22 -11.73 -10.73 10.03
CA GLU A 22 -12.35 -12.02 10.38
C GLU A 22 -12.67 -12.89 9.16
N THR A 23 -12.92 -12.29 7.99
CA THR A 23 -13.28 -13.08 6.80
C THR A 23 -12.13 -13.94 6.26
N TYR A 24 -10.88 -13.53 6.47
CA TYR A 24 -9.71 -14.22 5.91
C TYR A 24 -8.70 -14.70 6.96
N LYS A 25 -8.90 -14.40 8.26
CA LYS A 25 -7.94 -14.80 9.31
C LYS A 25 -7.69 -16.32 9.36
N ASP A 26 -8.74 -17.11 9.11
CA ASP A 26 -8.67 -18.59 9.15
C ASP A 26 -8.22 -19.20 7.81
N LEU A 27 -8.01 -18.36 6.78
CA LEU A 27 -7.49 -18.79 5.48
C LEU A 27 -5.94 -18.75 5.44
N VAL A 28 -5.32 -18.02 6.36
CA VAL A 28 -3.86 -17.85 6.45
C VAL A 28 -3.30 -18.56 7.68
N ASP A 29 -2.00 -18.89 7.65
CA ASP A 29 -1.32 -19.59 8.76
C ASP A 29 -1.11 -18.68 9.98
N VAL A 30 -0.89 -17.38 9.75
CA VAL A 30 -0.65 -16.38 10.79
C VAL A 30 -1.33 -15.07 10.39
N CYS A 31 -2.16 -14.50 11.26
CA CYS A 31 -2.80 -13.20 11.02
C CYS A 31 -2.16 -12.11 11.88
N VAL A 32 -1.41 -11.19 11.25
CA VAL A 32 -0.78 -10.04 11.92
C VAL A 32 -1.60 -8.78 11.67
N VAL A 33 -1.85 -8.04 12.75
CA VAL A 33 -2.53 -6.74 12.73
C VAL A 33 -1.58 -5.71 13.32
N VAL A 34 -1.15 -4.75 12.51
CA VAL A 34 -0.19 -3.71 12.90
C VAL A 34 -0.92 -2.39 13.10
N ASP A 35 -1.02 -1.93 14.35
CA ASP A 35 -1.67 -0.69 14.69
C ASP A 35 -0.71 0.50 14.61
N ASN A 36 -0.87 1.30 13.55
CA ASN A 36 -0.07 2.48 13.27
C ASN A 36 -0.77 3.79 13.67
N SER A 37 -1.79 3.70 14.54
CA SER A 37 -2.56 4.85 15.02
C SER A 37 -1.76 5.68 16.01
N GLU A 38 -2.02 7.00 16.06
CA GLU A 38 -1.45 7.87 17.10
C GLU A 38 -1.96 7.50 18.50
N ASN A 39 -3.21 7.04 18.60
CA ASN A 39 -3.82 6.59 19.85
C ASN A 39 -4.65 5.33 19.59
N LYS A 40 -4.58 4.37 20.53
CA LYS A 40 -5.43 3.17 20.51
C LYS A 40 -6.89 3.51 20.81
N ASN A 41 -7.81 2.91 20.06
CA ASN A 41 -9.25 3.03 20.31
C ASN A 41 -9.86 1.68 20.73
N GLU A 42 -11.19 1.57 20.72
CA GLU A 42 -11.89 0.33 21.08
C GLU A 42 -11.55 -0.84 20.14
N VAL A 43 -11.34 -0.56 18.85
CA VAL A 43 -11.02 -1.56 17.83
C VAL A 43 -9.58 -2.03 17.97
N SER A 44 -8.65 -1.12 18.27
CA SER A 44 -7.28 -1.48 18.67
C SER A 44 -7.28 -2.49 19.82
N LYS A 45 -8.08 -2.21 20.87
CA LYS A 45 -8.19 -3.07 22.06
C LYS A 45 -8.87 -4.41 21.77
N TYR A 46 -9.70 -4.49 20.73
CA TYR A 46 -10.28 -5.76 20.29
C TYR A 46 -9.18 -6.69 19.78
N PHE A 47 -8.39 -6.23 18.80
CA PHE A 47 -7.27 -7.00 18.25
C PHE A 47 -6.18 -7.29 19.28
N GLU A 48 -5.89 -6.35 20.19
CA GLU A 48 -4.90 -6.54 21.26
C GLU A 48 -5.27 -7.66 22.26
N LYS A 49 -6.58 -7.90 22.48
CA LYS A 49 -7.07 -8.89 23.46
C LYS A 49 -7.32 -10.27 22.88
N ASP A 50 -7.59 -10.38 21.59
CA ASP A 50 -7.89 -11.65 20.93
C ASP A 50 -6.61 -12.33 20.47
N SER A 51 -6.28 -13.46 21.11
CA SER A 51 -5.07 -14.25 20.84
C SER A 51 -5.08 -14.96 19.48
N SER A 52 -6.18 -14.93 18.72
CA SER A 52 -6.20 -15.40 17.33
C SER A 52 -5.45 -14.47 16.38
N TYR A 53 -5.14 -13.24 16.81
CA TYR A 53 -4.31 -12.31 16.06
C TYR A 53 -2.95 -12.11 16.73
N ILE A 54 -1.98 -11.74 15.91
CA ILE A 54 -0.73 -11.14 16.38
C ILE A 54 -0.88 -9.63 16.27
N TYR A 55 -1.11 -8.97 17.39
CA TYR A 55 -1.23 -7.52 17.45
C TYR A 55 0.14 -6.87 17.68
N ILE A 56 0.50 -5.91 16.83
CA ILE A 56 1.72 -5.10 16.94
C ILE A 56 1.33 -3.63 17.10
N ASP A 57 1.74 -3.01 18.20
CA ASP A 57 1.56 -1.57 18.44
C ASP A 57 2.79 -0.80 17.96
N MET A 58 2.62 0.12 17.00
CA MET A 58 3.70 0.97 16.49
C MET A 58 4.02 2.17 17.40
N HIS A 59 3.27 2.32 18.50
CA HIS A 59 3.41 3.40 19.47
C HIS A 59 3.35 4.79 18.81
N GLY A 60 2.38 4.96 17.91
CA GLY A 60 2.17 6.17 17.14
C GLY A 60 2.32 5.93 15.64
N ASN A 61 2.03 6.97 14.84
CA ASN A 61 2.14 6.86 13.39
C ASN A 61 3.61 6.92 12.93
N GLN A 62 4.17 5.76 12.59
CA GLN A 62 5.52 5.59 12.05
C GLN A 62 5.55 5.53 10.51
N GLY A 63 4.38 5.66 9.87
CA GLY A 63 4.24 5.55 8.41
C GLY A 63 3.93 4.13 7.97
N ILE A 64 3.30 4.00 6.80
CA ILE A 64 2.85 2.71 6.27
C ILE A 64 4.01 1.76 5.95
N ALA A 65 5.16 2.31 5.51
CA ALA A 65 6.33 1.50 5.21
C ALA A 65 6.90 0.80 6.45
N ALA A 66 7.01 1.53 7.57
CA ALA A 66 7.46 0.96 8.84
C ALA A 66 6.46 -0.06 9.40
N ALA A 67 5.16 0.22 9.28
CA ALA A 67 4.12 -0.71 9.73
C ALA A 67 4.13 -2.03 8.95
N LEU A 68 4.23 -1.97 7.61
CA LEU A 68 4.37 -3.17 6.77
C LEU A 68 5.67 -3.93 7.08
N ASN A 69 6.78 -3.23 7.29
CA ASN A 69 8.04 -3.86 7.70
C ASN A 69 7.88 -4.64 9.01
N ALA A 70 7.25 -4.04 10.03
CA ALA A 70 7.06 -4.67 11.33
C ALA A 70 6.22 -5.96 11.22
N GLY A 71 5.12 -5.91 10.46
CA GLY A 71 4.27 -7.08 10.26
C GLY A 71 4.96 -8.20 9.48
N ILE A 72 5.61 -7.87 8.36
CA ILE A 72 6.35 -8.84 7.55
C ILE A 72 7.56 -9.41 8.31
N GLU A 73 8.20 -8.63 9.16
CA GLU A 73 9.28 -9.09 10.03
C GLU A 73 8.82 -10.12 11.06
N TYR A 74 7.63 -9.91 11.64
CA TYR A 74 7.03 -10.94 12.48
C TYR A 74 6.74 -12.21 11.68
N LEU A 75 6.14 -12.11 10.49
CA LEU A 75 5.86 -13.28 9.63
C LEU A 75 7.14 -14.04 9.25
N HIS A 76 8.22 -13.32 8.93
CA HIS A 76 9.53 -13.89 8.68
C HIS A 76 10.04 -14.68 9.90
N SER A 77 9.88 -14.15 11.12
CA SER A 77 10.25 -14.84 12.37
C SER A 77 9.48 -16.16 12.60
N LYS A 78 8.33 -16.33 11.94
CA LYS A 78 7.51 -17.55 11.96
C LYS A 78 7.77 -18.49 10.79
N ASN A 79 8.79 -18.20 9.96
CA ASN A 79 9.13 -18.98 8.76
C ASN A 79 7.95 -19.08 7.79
N MET A 80 7.22 -17.97 7.60
CA MET A 80 6.25 -17.84 6.52
C MET A 80 6.99 -17.63 5.19
N ASP A 81 6.42 -18.13 4.10
CA ASP A 81 7.00 -18.00 2.76
C ASP A 81 6.56 -16.68 2.12
N MET A 82 5.29 -16.33 2.28
CA MET A 82 4.69 -15.12 1.71
C MET A 82 3.87 -14.33 2.73
N ALA A 83 3.82 -13.02 2.52
CA ALA A 83 2.97 -12.11 3.26
C ALA A 83 1.81 -11.61 2.38
N LEU A 84 0.57 -11.87 2.78
CA LEU A 84 -0.63 -11.20 2.26
C LEU A 84 -0.75 -9.82 2.93
N THR A 85 -0.35 -8.75 2.25
CA THR A 85 -0.47 -7.38 2.77
C THR A 85 -1.85 -6.82 2.45
N MET A 86 -2.55 -6.33 3.48
CA MET A 86 -3.90 -5.79 3.36
C MET A 86 -4.00 -4.39 3.97
N ASP A 87 -4.76 -3.52 3.31
CA ASP A 87 -5.26 -2.28 3.89
C ASP A 87 -6.54 -2.54 4.70
N GLN A 88 -6.76 -1.77 5.76
CA GLN A 88 -7.93 -1.92 6.64
C GLN A 88 -9.29 -1.78 5.93
N ASP A 89 -9.34 -1.03 4.82
CA ASP A 89 -10.55 -0.71 4.04
C ASP A 89 -10.70 -1.55 2.76
N SER A 90 -9.94 -2.64 2.64
CA SER A 90 -9.99 -3.57 1.50
C SER A 90 -10.53 -4.94 1.90
N LEU A 91 -11.62 -5.38 1.26
CA LEU A 91 -12.19 -6.71 1.43
C LEU A 91 -11.50 -7.74 0.52
N PHE A 92 -11.06 -8.85 1.12
CA PHE A 92 -10.45 -9.96 0.39
C PHE A 92 -11.53 -10.87 -0.25
N PRO A 93 -11.36 -11.37 -1.49
CA PRO A 93 -12.31 -12.27 -2.15
C PRO A 93 -12.22 -13.71 -1.61
N THR A 94 -12.73 -13.92 -0.40
CA THR A 94 -12.58 -15.19 0.34
C THR A 94 -13.19 -16.40 -0.36
N SER A 95 -14.27 -16.22 -1.13
CA SER A 95 -14.88 -17.30 -1.94
C SER A 95 -13.93 -17.87 -3.00
N ASP A 96 -12.98 -17.06 -3.46
CA ASP A 96 -12.03 -17.41 -4.51
C ASP A 96 -10.66 -17.84 -3.95
N TYR A 97 -10.51 -17.91 -2.62
CA TYR A 97 -9.21 -18.10 -1.97
C TYR A 97 -8.45 -19.34 -2.47
N LEU A 98 -9.12 -20.48 -2.61
CA LEU A 98 -8.47 -21.71 -3.07
C LEU A 98 -7.90 -21.57 -4.49
N ALA A 99 -8.62 -20.90 -5.38
CA ALA A 99 -8.17 -20.68 -6.75
C ALA A 99 -7.02 -19.66 -6.80
N ILE A 100 -7.10 -18.59 -5.98
CA ILE A 100 -6.03 -17.63 -5.80
C ILE A 100 -4.78 -18.34 -5.27
N TYR A 101 -4.90 -19.11 -4.20
CA TYR A 101 -3.80 -19.87 -3.58
C TYR A 101 -3.10 -20.77 -4.60
N GLN A 102 -3.85 -21.51 -5.43
CA GLN A 102 -3.28 -22.36 -6.49
C GLN A 102 -2.45 -21.56 -7.50
N LEU A 103 -2.90 -20.36 -7.88
CA LEU A 103 -2.15 -19.48 -8.77
C LEU A 103 -0.92 -18.89 -8.08
N ILE A 104 -1.02 -18.51 -6.80
CA ILE A 104 0.14 -18.09 -6.02
C ILE A 104 1.18 -19.21 -5.97
N GLU A 105 0.78 -20.43 -5.62
CA GLU A 105 1.69 -21.58 -5.54
C GLU A 105 2.31 -21.91 -6.91
N LYS A 106 1.57 -21.75 -8.00
CA LYS A 106 2.05 -21.90 -9.39
C LYS A 106 3.13 -20.87 -9.77
N TYR A 107 2.97 -19.61 -9.35
CA TYR A 107 3.79 -18.49 -9.81
C TYR A 107 4.82 -17.97 -8.80
N LYS A 108 4.84 -18.50 -7.57
CA LYS A 108 5.70 -18.04 -6.46
C LYS A 108 7.20 -17.96 -6.77
N ASP A 109 7.71 -18.83 -7.65
CA ASP A 109 9.14 -18.89 -8.00
C ASP A 109 9.49 -17.94 -9.18
N GLU A 110 8.48 -17.42 -9.88
CA GLU A 110 8.66 -16.49 -10.99
C GLU A 110 8.41 -15.03 -10.57
N TYR A 111 7.51 -14.80 -9.61
CA TYR A 111 7.06 -13.48 -9.19
C TYR A 111 7.28 -13.25 -7.69
N SER A 112 8.02 -12.19 -7.37
CA SER A 112 8.27 -11.77 -5.98
C SER A 112 7.10 -11.06 -5.33
N LEU A 113 6.18 -10.53 -6.14
CA LEU A 113 4.92 -9.98 -5.68
C LEU A 113 3.82 -10.33 -6.68
N ILE A 114 2.75 -10.91 -6.17
CA ILE A 114 1.53 -11.20 -6.92
C ILE A 114 0.38 -10.42 -6.29
N GLY A 115 -0.11 -9.42 -6.98
CA GLY A 115 -1.22 -8.58 -6.53
C GLY A 115 -2.59 -9.08 -6.96
N LEU A 116 -3.61 -8.58 -6.29
CA LEU A 116 -4.99 -8.60 -6.75
C LEU A 116 -5.37 -7.20 -7.24
N ASP A 117 -6.20 -7.11 -8.28
CA ASP A 117 -6.68 -5.82 -8.79
C ASP A 117 -7.90 -5.32 -7.99
N VAL A 118 -8.24 -4.05 -8.13
CA VAL A 118 -9.52 -3.48 -7.67
C VAL A 118 -10.56 -3.51 -8.80
N ASN A 119 -10.13 -3.63 -10.06
CA ASN A 119 -11.00 -3.76 -11.22
C ASN A 119 -10.81 -5.14 -11.85
N ARG A 120 -11.92 -5.82 -12.19
CA ARG A 120 -11.83 -7.01 -13.04
C ARG A 120 -11.34 -6.59 -14.43
N VAL A 121 -10.14 -7.05 -14.78
CA VAL A 121 -9.58 -6.87 -16.12
C VAL A 121 -9.95 -8.11 -16.96
N ASP A 122 -9.91 -7.98 -18.28
CA ASP A 122 -10.10 -9.11 -19.19
C ASP A 122 -9.20 -10.30 -18.78
N PRO A 123 -9.80 -11.47 -18.43
CA PRO A 123 -9.07 -12.64 -17.93
C PRO A 123 -8.31 -13.41 -19.03
N SER A 124 -8.08 -12.81 -20.21
CA SER A 124 -7.30 -13.41 -21.30
C SER A 124 -5.90 -13.90 -20.90
N GLN A 125 -5.31 -13.35 -19.84
CA GLN A 125 -4.05 -13.80 -19.23
C GLN A 125 -4.24 -14.00 -17.73
N GLU A 126 -3.79 -15.13 -17.17
CA GLU A 126 -3.92 -15.40 -15.73
C GLU A 126 -3.17 -14.38 -14.87
N ILE A 127 -1.95 -14.02 -15.26
CA ILE A 127 -1.09 -13.07 -14.57
C ILE A 127 -0.54 -12.04 -15.55
N ILE A 128 -0.54 -10.76 -15.15
CA ILE A 128 -0.03 -9.64 -15.96
C ILE A 128 1.17 -9.04 -15.26
N SER A 129 2.31 -8.98 -15.96
CA SER A 129 3.56 -8.43 -15.40
C SER A 129 3.56 -6.90 -15.41
N VAL A 130 4.01 -6.31 -14.30
CA VAL A 130 3.99 -4.85 -14.08
C VAL A 130 5.30 -4.39 -13.40
N PRO A 131 5.70 -3.12 -13.56
CA PRO A 131 6.93 -2.61 -12.94
C PRO A 131 6.81 -2.37 -11.43
N TYR A 132 5.60 -2.22 -10.92
CA TYR A 132 5.25 -2.02 -9.51
C TYR A 132 3.76 -2.33 -9.34
N TRP A 133 3.34 -2.63 -8.12
CA TRP A 133 1.94 -2.84 -7.78
C TRP A 133 1.64 -2.20 -6.42
N ILE A 134 0.46 -1.61 -6.26
CA ILE A 134 0.12 -0.85 -5.05
C ILE A 134 -0.62 -1.78 -4.09
N THR A 135 -0.24 -1.77 -2.82
CA THR A 135 -1.03 -2.35 -1.71
C THR A 135 -2.47 -1.78 -1.75
N SER A 136 -3.54 -2.52 -1.52
CA SER A 136 -3.78 -3.82 -0.83
C SER A 136 -3.86 -5.09 -1.70
N GLY A 137 -3.94 -6.27 -1.07
CA GLY A 137 -4.20 -7.55 -1.73
C GLY A 137 -2.96 -8.17 -2.37
N ASN A 138 -1.79 -7.96 -1.79
CA ASN A 138 -0.53 -8.43 -2.38
C ASN A 138 0.00 -9.63 -1.63
N PHE A 139 0.34 -10.69 -2.36
CA PHE A 139 1.16 -11.79 -1.88
C PHE A 139 2.63 -11.47 -2.19
N VAL A 140 3.39 -11.12 -1.17
CA VAL A 140 4.79 -10.72 -1.27
C VAL A 140 5.69 -11.87 -0.80
N SER A 141 6.65 -12.29 -1.62
CA SER A 141 7.72 -13.20 -1.22
C SER A 141 8.54 -12.56 -0.11
N ILE A 142 8.55 -13.17 1.08
CA ILE A 142 9.25 -12.61 2.24
C ILE A 142 10.77 -12.64 1.99
N SER A 143 11.28 -13.70 1.37
CA SER A 143 12.70 -13.81 1.04
C SER A 143 13.17 -12.70 0.09
N ASP A 144 12.41 -12.45 -0.98
CA ASP A 144 12.72 -11.39 -1.95
C ASP A 144 12.55 -10.00 -1.34
N PHE A 145 11.54 -9.82 -0.49
CA PHE A 145 11.33 -8.57 0.24
C PHE A 145 12.57 -8.19 1.07
N TYR A 146 13.17 -9.16 1.76
CA TYR A 146 14.43 -8.96 2.49
C TYR A 146 15.62 -8.75 1.56
N LEU A 147 15.69 -9.51 0.45
CA LEU A 147 16.76 -9.38 -0.55
C LEU A 147 16.88 -7.94 -1.09
N VAL A 148 15.74 -7.28 -1.33
CA VAL A 148 15.72 -5.89 -1.83
C VAL A 148 15.77 -4.81 -0.75
N GLY A 149 15.87 -5.20 0.53
CA GLY A 149 16.02 -4.26 1.66
C GLY A 149 14.71 -3.75 2.26
N LYS A 150 13.64 -4.55 2.27
CA LYS A 150 12.32 -4.25 2.87
C LYS A 150 11.62 -3.02 2.27
N MET A 151 10.63 -2.42 2.92
CA MET A 151 10.08 -1.12 2.53
C MET A 151 11.02 0.02 2.94
N ASN A 152 11.10 1.06 2.10
CA ASN A 152 11.86 2.27 2.41
C ASN A 152 11.09 3.17 3.39
N GLU A 153 11.37 3.01 4.68
CA GLU A 153 10.71 3.74 5.77
C GLU A 153 10.90 5.25 5.69
N SER A 154 11.98 5.72 5.06
CA SER A 154 12.23 7.16 4.89
C SER A 154 11.14 7.83 4.05
N LEU A 155 10.46 7.10 3.17
CA LEU A 155 9.35 7.65 2.41
C LEU A 155 8.11 7.90 3.29
N PHE A 156 8.00 7.24 4.44
CA PHE A 156 6.90 7.30 5.41
C PHE A 156 5.56 6.80 4.85
N ILE A 157 5.01 7.48 3.84
CA ILE A 157 3.77 7.15 3.13
C ILE A 157 3.81 7.71 1.71
N ASP A 158 2.97 7.19 0.80
CA ASP A 158 2.95 7.51 -0.63
C ASP A 158 4.25 7.13 -1.36
N TYR A 159 4.12 6.54 -2.56
CA TYR A 159 5.24 6.06 -3.37
C TYR A 159 6.10 4.93 -2.77
N VAL A 160 5.75 4.41 -1.60
CA VAL A 160 6.44 3.29 -0.94
C VAL A 160 6.43 2.02 -1.81
N ASP A 161 5.30 1.71 -2.44
CA ASP A 161 5.17 0.53 -3.31
C ASP A 161 5.90 0.71 -4.65
N PHE A 162 5.97 1.95 -5.14
CA PHE A 162 6.70 2.30 -6.36
C PHE A 162 8.21 2.15 -6.16
N ASP A 163 8.71 2.55 -4.98
CA ASP A 163 10.10 2.34 -4.58
C ASP A 163 10.42 0.85 -4.41
N LEU A 164 9.54 0.07 -3.78
CA LEU A 164 9.70 -1.39 -3.69
C LEU A 164 9.73 -2.02 -5.08
N GLY A 165 8.80 -1.65 -5.95
CA GLY A 165 8.73 -2.19 -7.30
C GLY A 165 9.96 -1.84 -8.16
N TYR A 166 10.47 -0.62 -8.01
CA TYR A 166 11.76 -0.24 -8.59
C TYR A 166 12.90 -1.14 -8.11
N ARG A 167 12.99 -1.41 -6.80
CA ARG A 167 14.05 -2.23 -6.23
C ARG A 167 13.95 -3.70 -6.64
N PHE A 168 12.74 -4.27 -6.73
CA PHE A 168 12.52 -5.58 -7.35
C PHE A 168 13.02 -5.61 -8.80
N LYS A 169 12.62 -4.63 -9.62
CA LYS A 169 13.07 -4.55 -11.01
C LYS A 169 14.60 -4.47 -11.12
N LYS A 170 15.25 -3.66 -10.26
CA LYS A 170 16.71 -3.52 -10.23
C LYS A 170 17.42 -4.82 -9.85
N ALA A 171 16.76 -5.67 -9.06
CA ALA A 171 17.23 -7.01 -8.71
C ALA A 171 16.81 -8.10 -9.73
N HIS A 172 16.26 -7.71 -10.90
CA HIS A 172 15.73 -8.63 -11.92
C HIS A 172 14.58 -9.53 -11.44
N LEU A 173 13.87 -9.09 -10.40
CA LEU A 173 12.69 -9.75 -9.86
C LEU A 173 11.42 -9.21 -10.52
N LYS A 174 10.43 -10.09 -10.68
CA LYS A 174 9.17 -9.75 -11.36
C LYS A 174 8.06 -9.45 -10.36
N ILE A 175 7.15 -8.58 -10.79
CA ILE A 175 5.90 -8.29 -10.12
C ILE A 175 4.78 -8.54 -11.11
N GLY A 176 3.71 -9.16 -10.65
CA GLY A 176 2.52 -9.41 -11.45
C GLY A 176 1.26 -9.23 -10.62
N TYR A 177 0.12 -9.26 -11.29
CA TYR A 177 -1.17 -9.33 -10.63
C TYR A 177 -2.08 -10.32 -11.35
N LEU A 178 -2.98 -10.95 -10.59
CA LEU A 178 -3.96 -11.89 -11.14
C LEU A 178 -5.12 -11.11 -11.74
N SER A 179 -5.34 -11.23 -13.05
CA SER A 179 -6.35 -10.42 -13.76
C SER A 179 -7.80 -10.81 -13.45
N GLY A 180 -8.02 -12.08 -13.05
CA GLY A 180 -9.34 -12.66 -12.82
C GLY A 180 -9.88 -12.48 -11.39
N TYR A 181 -9.07 -11.97 -10.47
CA TYR A 181 -9.41 -11.87 -9.05
C TYR A 181 -9.21 -10.45 -8.53
N CYS A 182 -10.16 -9.98 -7.73
CA CYS A 182 -10.14 -8.61 -7.26
C CYS A 182 -10.47 -8.50 -5.78
N ILE A 183 -9.78 -7.57 -5.10
CA ILE A 183 -10.23 -7.06 -3.82
C ILE A 183 -11.37 -6.06 -4.03
N THR A 184 -12.27 -5.96 -3.06
CA THR A 184 -13.25 -4.87 -3.04
C THR A 184 -12.70 -3.77 -2.14
N HIS A 185 -12.37 -2.62 -2.71
CA HIS A 185 -11.85 -1.50 -1.96
C HIS A 185 -12.97 -0.51 -1.66
N THR A 186 -13.17 -0.16 -0.39
CA THR A 186 -13.98 1.00 -0.04
C THR A 186 -13.15 2.24 -0.35
N ILE A 187 -13.20 2.73 -1.59
CA ILE A 187 -12.55 4.00 -1.94
C ILE A 187 -13.30 5.08 -1.17
N GLY A 188 -12.80 5.51 0.00
CA GLY A 188 -13.32 6.55 0.91
C GLY A 188 -14.70 7.19 0.60
N ASN A 189 -14.79 8.52 0.74
CA ASN A 189 -15.94 9.31 0.26
C ASN A 189 -15.48 10.13 -0.96
N PRO A 190 -15.35 9.52 -2.15
CA PRO A 190 -14.87 10.18 -3.34
C PRO A 190 -15.85 11.29 -3.69
N ILE A 191 -15.36 12.51 -3.79
CA ILE A 191 -16.21 13.64 -4.16
C ILE A 191 -16.43 13.55 -5.68
N PRO A 192 -17.66 13.27 -6.15
CA PRO A 192 -17.94 13.28 -7.57
C PRO A 192 -17.84 14.72 -8.08
N ILE A 193 -17.16 14.85 -9.21
CA ILE A 193 -16.94 16.10 -9.91
C ILE A 193 -17.51 15.92 -11.30
N HIS A 194 -18.56 16.65 -11.60
CA HIS A 194 -19.19 16.62 -12.91
C HIS A 194 -18.58 17.72 -13.79
N VAL A 195 -17.88 17.32 -14.86
CA VAL A 195 -17.39 18.23 -15.90
C VAL A 195 -17.94 17.76 -17.23
N LEU A 196 -18.84 18.55 -17.81
CA LEU A 196 -19.59 18.18 -19.02
C LEU A 196 -20.30 16.81 -18.82
N ASN A 197 -20.21 15.91 -19.80
CA ASN A 197 -20.81 14.57 -19.76
C ASN A 197 -19.89 13.52 -19.09
N ARG A 198 -18.93 13.93 -18.25
CA ARG A 198 -18.01 13.02 -17.55
C ARG A 198 -17.99 13.30 -16.06
N THR A 199 -18.05 12.23 -15.26
CA THR A 199 -17.86 12.28 -13.81
C THR A 199 -16.43 11.87 -13.48
N PHE A 200 -15.72 12.73 -12.78
CA PHE A 200 -14.42 12.46 -12.17
C PHE A 200 -14.61 12.30 -10.67
N TYR A 201 -13.69 11.59 -10.01
CA TYR A 201 -13.72 11.42 -8.56
C TYR A 201 -12.46 12.03 -7.97
N ALA A 202 -12.61 12.96 -7.02
CA ALA A 202 -11.49 13.44 -6.20
C ALA A 202 -11.49 12.75 -4.85
N LEU A 203 -10.32 12.26 -4.46
CA LEU A 203 -10.10 11.59 -3.18
C LEU A 203 -9.94 12.59 -2.01
N ASN A 204 -9.93 13.91 -2.29
CA ASN A 204 -9.75 15.02 -1.35
C ASN A 204 -8.77 14.70 -0.21
N HIS A 205 -7.57 14.25 -0.58
CA HIS A 205 -6.55 13.92 0.40
C HIS A 205 -6.25 15.10 1.32
N SER A 206 -5.89 14.80 2.57
CA SER A 206 -5.46 15.79 3.54
C SER A 206 -4.27 16.61 3.01
N PRO A 207 -4.11 17.88 3.41
CA PRO A 207 -2.97 18.70 2.97
C PRO A 207 -1.61 18.02 3.20
N ILE A 208 -1.47 17.22 4.26
CA ILE A 208 -0.23 16.52 4.56
C ILE A 208 0.12 15.43 3.54
N ARG A 209 -0.86 14.78 2.90
CA ARG A 209 -0.60 13.81 1.81
C ARG A 209 0.04 14.49 0.61
N TYR A 210 -0.31 15.74 0.34
CA TYR A 210 0.33 16.53 -0.71
C TYR A 210 1.82 16.83 -0.41
N TYR A 211 2.19 16.97 0.86
CA TYR A 211 3.61 17.06 1.25
C TYR A 211 4.35 15.77 0.86
N TYR A 212 3.88 14.60 1.29
CA TYR A 212 4.56 13.33 1.04
C TYR A 212 4.58 12.95 -0.43
N ARG A 213 3.46 13.06 -1.15
CA ARG A 213 3.38 12.77 -2.59
C ARG A 213 4.39 13.58 -3.40
N TYR A 214 4.47 14.89 -3.18
CA TYR A 214 5.36 15.75 -3.95
C TYR A 214 6.81 15.61 -3.50
N ARG A 215 7.07 15.45 -2.20
CA ARG A 215 8.41 15.19 -1.68
C ARG A 215 8.97 13.89 -2.26
N ASN A 216 8.23 12.79 -2.13
CA ASN A 216 8.68 11.47 -2.50
C ASN A 216 8.79 11.32 -4.01
N ALA A 217 7.81 11.80 -4.80
CA ALA A 217 7.92 11.78 -6.26
C ALA A 217 9.13 12.59 -6.76
N TYR A 218 9.40 13.76 -6.17
CA TYR A 218 10.59 14.54 -6.49
C TYR A 218 11.87 13.80 -6.13
N TYR A 219 11.95 13.26 -4.91
CA TYR A 219 13.12 12.55 -4.42
C TYR A 219 13.45 11.34 -5.31
N LEU A 220 12.47 10.48 -5.57
CA LEU A 220 12.64 9.28 -6.39
C LEU A 220 13.08 9.62 -7.83
N TYR A 221 12.49 10.64 -8.44
CA TYR A 221 12.85 11.06 -9.79
C TYR A 221 14.24 11.71 -9.91
N HIS A 222 14.63 12.58 -8.97
CA HIS A 222 15.88 13.33 -9.08
C HIS A 222 17.08 12.63 -8.45
N TYR A 223 16.87 11.74 -7.48
CA TYR A 223 17.96 11.14 -6.69
C TYR A 223 17.99 9.61 -6.72
N VAL A 224 16.96 8.93 -7.25
CA VAL A 224 16.95 7.46 -7.36
C VAL A 224 17.04 7.02 -8.81
N ASP A 225 15.99 7.21 -9.60
CA ASP A 225 15.98 6.83 -11.01
C ASP A 225 15.03 7.69 -11.84
N LYS A 226 15.61 8.57 -12.64
CA LYS A 226 14.86 9.54 -13.42
C LYS A 226 13.96 8.90 -14.47
N GLU A 227 14.42 7.82 -15.12
CA GLU A 227 13.65 7.21 -16.21
C GLU A 227 12.55 6.32 -15.67
N PHE A 228 12.80 5.57 -14.59
CA PHE A 228 11.76 4.75 -13.96
C PHE A 228 10.62 5.61 -13.39
N PHE A 229 10.92 6.67 -12.65
CA PHE A 229 9.92 7.48 -11.94
C PHE A 229 9.37 8.67 -12.76
N LYS A 230 9.70 8.76 -14.04
CA LYS A 230 9.35 9.90 -14.92
C LYS A 230 7.85 10.11 -15.05
N LYS A 231 7.10 9.02 -15.19
CA LYS A 231 5.64 9.04 -15.39
C LYS A 231 4.96 9.55 -14.12
N GLU A 232 5.36 9.03 -12.97
CA GLU A 232 4.84 9.34 -11.65
C GLU A 232 5.13 10.79 -11.28
N TYR A 233 6.37 11.23 -11.50
CA TYR A 233 6.78 12.62 -11.30
C TYR A 233 5.95 13.59 -12.14
N ARG A 234 5.77 13.32 -13.44
CA ARG A 234 4.94 14.15 -14.32
C ARG A 234 3.47 14.14 -13.89
N ARG A 235 2.95 12.98 -13.46
CA ARG A 235 1.58 12.87 -12.94
C ARG A 235 1.37 13.77 -11.73
N GLU A 236 2.33 13.85 -10.80
CA GLU A 236 2.23 14.78 -9.67
C GLU A 236 2.38 16.23 -10.11
N MET A 237 3.47 16.56 -10.81
CA MET A 237 3.79 17.95 -11.14
C MET A 237 2.79 18.62 -12.09
N PHE A 238 2.06 17.86 -12.91
CA PHE A 238 1.14 18.43 -13.89
C PHE A 238 -0.29 17.95 -13.68
N GLY A 239 -0.51 16.63 -13.68
CA GLY A 239 -1.86 16.07 -13.63
C GLY A 239 -2.57 16.35 -12.30
N SER A 240 -1.90 16.09 -11.18
CA SER A 240 -2.49 16.22 -9.84
C SER A 240 -2.67 17.68 -9.42
N LEU A 241 -1.76 18.57 -9.80
CA LEU A 241 -1.93 20.01 -9.56
C LEU A 241 -3.19 20.55 -10.25
N ILE A 242 -3.41 20.21 -11.52
CA ILE A 242 -4.59 20.68 -12.27
C ILE A 242 -5.87 20.20 -11.58
N LYS A 243 -5.95 18.92 -11.22
CA LYS A 243 -7.12 18.36 -10.51
C LYS A 243 -7.35 19.03 -9.16
N MET A 244 -6.28 19.27 -8.38
CA MET A 244 -6.35 19.96 -7.09
C MET A 244 -6.90 21.38 -7.25
N PHE A 245 -6.41 22.13 -8.24
CA PHE A 245 -6.86 23.50 -8.49
C PHE A 245 -8.30 23.58 -8.98
N LEU A 246 -8.77 22.63 -9.76
CA LEU A 246 -10.13 22.67 -10.27
C LEU A 246 -11.15 22.21 -9.23
N PHE A 247 -10.81 21.21 -8.41
CA PHE A 247 -11.85 20.43 -7.74
C PHE A 247 -11.69 20.22 -6.23
N GLU A 248 -10.53 20.53 -5.66
CA GLU A 248 -10.30 20.25 -4.24
C GLU A 248 -10.45 21.47 -3.33
N LYS A 249 -10.86 21.23 -2.08
CA LYS A 249 -10.93 22.23 -1.00
C LYS A 249 -9.55 22.43 -0.37
N LYS A 250 -9.39 23.50 0.44
CA LYS A 250 -8.15 23.86 1.17
C LYS A 250 -6.90 23.99 0.28
N ARG A 251 -7.07 24.55 -0.93
CA ARG A 251 -6.00 24.67 -1.96
C ARG A 251 -4.76 25.38 -1.42
N ASN A 252 -4.93 26.48 -0.68
CA ASN A 252 -3.81 27.25 -0.14
C ASN A 252 -2.96 26.42 0.84
N GLU A 253 -3.59 25.63 1.71
CA GLU A 253 -2.89 24.71 2.63
C GLU A 253 -2.14 23.63 1.85
N LYS A 254 -2.77 23.05 0.82
CA LYS A 254 -2.16 22.03 -0.06
C LYS A 254 -0.94 22.58 -0.81
N ILE A 255 -1.03 23.78 -1.38
CA ILE A 255 0.09 24.45 -2.05
C ILE A 255 1.23 24.71 -1.07
N LYS A 256 0.94 25.14 0.17
CA LYS A 256 1.96 25.31 1.21
C LYS A 256 2.67 23.99 1.50
N MET A 257 1.92 22.89 1.61
CA MET A 257 2.46 21.55 1.84
C MET A 257 3.28 21.03 0.65
N ILE A 258 2.85 21.28 -0.59
CA ILE A 258 3.63 20.99 -1.79
C ILE A 258 4.98 21.72 -1.77
N LYS A 259 4.97 23.03 -1.49
CA LYS A 259 6.20 23.84 -1.42
C LYS A 259 7.15 23.33 -0.33
N LYS A 260 6.62 22.99 0.85
CA LYS A 260 7.40 22.36 1.92
C LYS A 260 7.99 21.02 1.46
N GLY A 261 7.17 20.14 0.88
CA GLY A 261 7.61 18.82 0.42
C GLY A 261 8.70 18.88 -0.65
N LEU A 262 8.58 19.78 -1.63
CA LEU A 262 9.61 20.01 -2.65
C LEU A 262 10.91 20.57 -2.06
N THR A 263 10.80 21.44 -1.05
CA THR A 263 11.98 22.00 -0.36
C THR A 263 12.73 20.92 0.39
N ASP A 264 12.01 20.10 1.15
CA ASP A 264 12.59 18.99 1.91
C ASP A 264 13.20 17.94 0.99
N ALA A 265 12.53 17.61 -0.12
CA ALA A 265 13.08 16.69 -1.12
C ALA A 265 14.41 17.19 -1.70
N LYS A 266 14.52 18.48 -2.06
CA LYS A 266 15.77 19.09 -2.56
C LYS A 266 16.90 19.05 -1.53
N LYS A 267 16.56 19.14 -0.25
CA LYS A 267 17.50 18.99 0.87
C LYS A 267 17.74 17.53 1.26
N ARG A 268 17.06 16.58 0.61
CA ARG A 268 17.02 15.14 0.96
C ARG A 268 16.59 14.88 2.40
N CYS A 269 15.75 15.75 2.95
CA CYS A 269 15.10 15.56 4.25
C CYS A 269 13.87 14.66 4.05
N LEU A 270 14.01 13.39 4.41
CA LEU A 270 12.95 12.39 4.37
C LEU A 270 12.44 12.06 5.79
N GLY A 271 11.52 11.10 5.92
CA GLY A 271 10.94 10.67 7.19
C GLY A 271 9.57 11.30 7.48
N LYS A 272 9.12 11.25 8.74
CA LYS A 272 7.88 11.87 9.19
C LYS A 272 7.98 13.40 9.09
N PHE A 273 6.92 14.04 8.62
CA PHE A 273 6.80 15.49 8.59
C PHE A 273 6.69 16.05 10.01
N ASN A 274 7.58 16.98 10.34
CA ASN A 274 7.53 17.78 11.56
C ASN A 274 7.12 19.21 11.20
N ALA A 275 6.07 19.72 11.86
CA ALA A 275 5.32 20.92 11.45
C ALA A 275 6.13 22.22 11.49
#